data_AF-A0A9N9HQQ7-F1
#
_entry.id   AF-A0A9N9HQQ7-F1
#
_cell.length_a   1.000
_cell.length_b   1.000
_cell.length_c   1.000
_cell.angle_alpha   90.00
_cell.angle_beta   90.00
_cell.angle_gamma   90.00
#
_symmetry.space_group_name_H-M   'P 1'
#
loop_
_entity.id
_entity.type
_entity.pdbx_description
1 polymer ?
#
loop_
_entity_poly.entity_id
_entity_poly.type
_entity_poly.pdbx_seq_one_letter_code
_entity_poly.pdbx_strand_id
1 'polypeptide(L)'
;MKIYQLLASLFYFYGSSEALKEDKKVLLADVKTITFYRGKLTTGRRNEPIRQMQCVGGDACHEFVPDVVQCTNVGSDGTDTNWRCDAELPKSLKFGP
;
A
#
# COMPACT_ATOMS: atom_id res chain seq x y z
N MET A 1 -44.28 -26.76 -9.48
CA MET A 1 -43.55 -25.59 -8.91
C MET A 1 -43.09 -25.88 -7.48
N LYS A 2 -42.23 -26.90 -7.26
CA LYS A 2 -41.67 -27.27 -5.94
C LYS A 2 -40.24 -27.84 -6.04
N ILE A 3 -39.50 -27.48 -7.10
CA ILE A 3 -38.11 -27.94 -7.30
C ILE A 3 -37.08 -26.80 -7.10
N TYR A 4 -37.46 -25.55 -7.38
CA TYR A 4 -36.57 -24.39 -7.22
C TYR A 4 -36.26 -23.99 -5.77
N GLN A 5 -37.02 -24.51 -4.79
CA GLN A 5 -36.79 -24.20 -3.38
C GLN A 5 -35.66 -25.04 -2.76
N LEU A 6 -35.40 -26.25 -3.28
CA LEU A 6 -34.37 -27.16 -2.75
C LEU A 6 -32.94 -26.79 -3.21
N LEU A 7 -32.82 -26.10 -4.34
CA LEU A 7 -31.53 -25.60 -4.84
C LEU A 7 -31.11 -24.30 -4.15
N ALA A 8 -32.06 -23.50 -3.65
CA ALA A 8 -31.78 -22.28 -2.90
C ALA A 8 -31.15 -22.55 -1.53
N SER A 9 -31.42 -23.71 -0.92
CA SER A 9 -30.85 -24.10 0.38
C SER A 9 -29.38 -24.53 0.31
N LEU A 10 -28.88 -24.98 -0.86
CA LEU A 10 -27.47 -25.39 -1.02
C LEU A 10 -26.53 -24.19 -1.19
N PHE A 11 -27.04 -23.03 -1.62
CA PHE A 11 -26.26 -21.79 -1.68
C PHE A 11 -26.12 -21.10 -0.32
N TYR A 12 -27.01 -21.37 0.64
CA TYR A 12 -26.93 -20.81 2.00
C TYR A 12 -25.85 -21.49 2.87
N PHE A 13 -25.43 -22.71 2.52
CA PHE A 13 -24.47 -23.50 3.31
C PHE A 13 -23.01 -23.33 2.90
N TYR A 14 -22.71 -22.78 1.72
CA TYR A 14 -21.37 -22.30 1.41
C TYR A 14 -21.19 -20.89 1.98
N GLY A 15 -21.27 -20.80 3.31
CA GLY A 15 -20.85 -19.62 4.04
C GLY A 15 -19.43 -19.25 3.61
N SER A 16 -19.26 -18.05 3.09
CA SER A 16 -17.96 -17.46 2.83
C SER A 16 -17.20 -17.43 4.15
N SER A 17 -16.19 -18.29 4.29
CA SER A 17 -15.20 -18.18 5.36
C SER A 17 -14.37 -16.93 5.07
N GLU A 18 -14.86 -15.76 5.50
CA GLU A 18 -14.01 -14.60 5.65
C GLU A 18 -13.02 -14.93 6.77
N ALA A 19 -11.84 -15.41 6.39
CA ALA A 19 -10.75 -15.59 7.33
C ALA A 19 -10.55 -14.27 8.06
N LEU A 20 -10.74 -14.27 9.38
CA LEU A 20 -10.46 -13.12 10.24
C LEU A 20 -9.01 -12.71 9.97
N LYS A 21 -8.84 -11.63 9.19
CA LYS A 21 -7.52 -11.13 8.79
C LYS A 21 -6.86 -10.61 10.05
N GLU A 22 -5.97 -11.40 10.64
CA GLU A 22 -5.29 -10.98 11.85
C GLU A 22 -4.47 -9.73 11.54
N ASP A 23 -4.71 -8.76 12.40
CA ASP A 23 -4.25 -7.42 12.25
C ASP A 23 -2.78 -7.32 12.67
N LYS A 24 -1.86 -7.73 11.79
CA LYS A 24 -0.41 -7.65 12.06
C LYS A 24 0.01 -6.22 12.33
N LYS A 25 0.30 -5.93 13.60
CA LYS A 25 0.88 -4.67 14.05
C LYS A 25 2.39 -4.84 14.12
N VAL A 26 3.09 -3.79 13.70
CA VAL A 26 4.55 -3.70 13.73
C VAL A 26 4.89 -2.31 14.25
N LEU A 27 5.92 -2.23 15.09
CA LEU A 27 6.45 -0.94 15.54
C LEU A 27 7.12 -0.25 14.35
N LEU A 28 6.81 1.02 14.09
CA LEU A 28 7.32 1.72 12.92
C LEU A 28 8.86 1.75 12.88
N ALA A 29 9.49 1.89 14.06
CA ALA A 29 10.94 1.87 14.22
C ALA A 29 11.59 0.54 13.80
N ASP A 30 10.85 -0.58 13.84
CA ASP A 30 11.34 -1.90 13.47
C ASP A 30 11.18 -2.18 11.96
N VAL A 31 10.46 -1.31 11.23
CA VAL A 31 10.30 -1.44 9.79
C VAL A 31 11.64 -1.10 9.13
N LYS A 32 12.25 -2.08 8.47
CA LYS A 32 13.55 -1.91 7.80
C LYS A 32 13.41 -1.20 6.46
N THR A 33 12.39 -1.58 5.69
CA THR A 33 12.21 -1.12 4.32
C THR A 33 10.73 -1.02 4.00
N ILE A 34 10.35 0.02 3.28
CA ILE A 34 9.03 0.19 2.67
C ILE A 34 9.24 0.27 1.16
N THR A 35 8.40 -0.40 0.39
CA THR A 35 8.45 -0.33 -1.07
C THR A 35 7.09 0.07 -1.59
N PHE A 36 7.04 1.22 -2.26
CA PHE A 36 5.83 1.79 -2.83
C PHE A 36 5.76 1.46 -4.31
N TYR A 37 4.56 1.10 -4.78
CA TYR A 37 4.31 0.72 -6.17
C TYR A 37 3.28 1.64 -6.81
N ARG A 38 3.48 1.97 -8.10
CA ARG A 38 2.58 2.88 -8.81
C ARG A 38 1.19 2.28 -8.88
N GLY A 39 0.18 3.10 -8.63
CA GLY A 39 -1.22 2.71 -8.76
C GLY A 39 -1.71 1.75 -7.67
N LYS A 40 -0.85 1.36 -6.71
CA LYS A 40 -1.28 0.59 -5.54
C LYS A 40 -1.83 1.51 -4.47
N LEU A 41 -2.81 1.01 -3.73
CA LEU A 41 -3.36 1.66 -2.56
C LEU A 41 -2.68 1.17 -1.27
N THR A 42 -2.68 2.01 -0.25
CA THR A 42 -2.30 1.63 1.11
C THR A 42 -3.34 0.70 1.71
N THR A 43 -2.95 -0.08 2.71
CA THR A 43 -3.94 -0.76 3.56
C THR A 43 -4.45 0.25 4.60
N GLY A 44 -5.77 0.31 4.82
CA GLY A 44 -6.38 1.18 5.83
C GLY A 44 -7.44 0.43 6.62
N ARG A 45 -7.55 0.73 7.92
CA ARG A 45 -8.65 0.24 8.78
C ARG A 45 -9.48 1.35 9.38
N ARG A 46 -8.82 2.43 9.81
CA ARG A 46 -9.46 3.62 10.38
C ARG A 46 -9.86 4.64 9.32
N ASN A 47 -9.11 4.66 8.21
CA ASN A 47 -9.29 5.59 7.10
C ASN A 47 -9.35 4.79 5.80
N GLU A 48 -9.99 5.39 4.79
CA GLU A 48 -10.04 4.85 3.44
C GLU A 48 -8.63 4.70 2.83
N PRO A 49 -8.37 3.64 2.06
CA PRO A 49 -7.12 3.46 1.30
C PRO A 49 -6.78 4.66 0.41
N ILE A 50 -5.53 5.12 0.46
CA ILE A 50 -5.00 6.18 -0.41
C ILE A 50 -3.92 5.61 -1.34
N ARG A 51 -3.52 6.35 -2.38
CA ARG A 51 -2.38 5.94 -3.23
C ARG A 51 -1.10 5.81 -2.39
N GLN A 52 -0.35 4.72 -2.62
CA GLN A 52 0.95 4.49 -1.96
C GLN A 52 1.97 5.57 -2.29
N MET A 53 1.92 6.10 -3.52
CA MET A 53 2.73 7.23 -3.93
C MET A 53 1.97 8.16 -4.88
N GLN A 54 2.32 9.43 -4.83
CA GLN A 54 1.75 10.49 -5.64
C GLN A 54 2.80 11.56 -5.90
N CYS A 55 2.91 12.00 -7.15
CA CYS A 55 3.68 13.19 -7.48
C CYS A 55 2.88 14.43 -7.08
N VAL A 56 3.44 15.29 -6.22
CA VAL A 56 2.74 16.44 -5.63
C VAL A 56 3.28 17.80 -6.09
N GLY A 57 4.38 17.83 -6.85
CA GLY A 57 4.98 19.05 -7.37
C GLY A 57 6.32 18.79 -8.05
N GLY A 58 6.92 19.86 -8.60
CA GLY A 58 8.12 19.79 -9.42
C GLY A 58 7.80 19.68 -10.91
N ASP A 59 8.71 20.19 -11.73
CA ASP A 59 8.47 20.42 -13.17
C ASP A 59 8.27 19.12 -13.96
N ALA A 60 8.83 18.00 -13.47
CA ALA A 60 8.84 16.71 -14.16
C ALA A 60 7.68 15.77 -13.77
N CYS A 61 6.73 16.18 -12.91
CA CYS A 61 5.64 15.29 -12.46
C CYS A 61 4.76 14.74 -13.61
N HIS A 62 4.64 15.50 -14.70
CA HIS A 62 3.87 15.10 -15.87
C HIS A 62 4.71 14.32 -16.91
N GLU A 63 6.03 14.31 -16.74
CA GLU A 63 6.97 13.68 -17.66
C GLU A 63 7.27 12.24 -17.24
N PHE A 64 7.59 12.05 -15.96
CA PHE A 64 7.99 10.76 -15.44
C PHE A 64 7.65 10.64 -13.96
N VAL A 65 6.98 9.54 -13.63
CA VAL A 65 6.89 9.03 -12.26
C VAL A 65 7.74 7.74 -12.27
N PRO A 66 8.34 7.28 -11.15
CA PRO A 66 8.93 5.95 -11.04
C PRO A 66 7.86 4.88 -10.76
N ASP A 67 8.05 3.64 -11.21
CA ASP A 67 7.08 2.55 -10.96
C ASP A 67 7.22 1.98 -9.54
N VAL A 68 8.43 2.04 -9.01
CA VAL A 68 8.80 1.56 -7.67
C VAL A 68 9.67 2.62 -6.99
N VAL A 69 9.36 2.91 -5.73
CA VAL A 69 10.23 3.69 -4.83
C VAL A 69 10.49 2.84 -3.60
N GLN A 70 11.75 2.67 -3.24
CA GLN A 70 12.15 1.92 -2.06
C GLN A 70 12.70 2.87 -1.00
N CYS A 71 12.10 2.85 0.17
CA CYS A 71 12.53 3.63 1.32
C CYS A 71 13.15 2.72 2.38
N THR A 72 14.35 3.05 2.82
CA THR A 72 15.07 2.34 3.87
C THR A 72 15.09 3.18 5.14
N ASN A 73 14.83 2.54 6.27
CA ASN A 73 14.94 3.17 7.57
C ASN A 73 16.43 3.41 7.87
N VAL A 74 16.81 4.67 8.05
CA VAL A 74 18.20 5.10 8.32
C VAL A 74 18.42 5.48 9.78
N GLY A 75 17.49 5.12 10.67
CA GLY A 75 17.52 5.41 12.09
C GLY A 75 16.38 6.33 12.51
N SER A 76 16.54 6.96 13.67
CA SER A 76 15.57 7.90 14.24
C SER A 76 16.32 9.10 14.82
N ASP A 77 15.65 10.24 14.87
CA ASP A 77 16.10 11.41 15.62
C ASP A 77 15.74 11.35 17.12
N GLY A 78 15.19 10.23 17.57
CA GLY A 78 14.68 10.01 18.94
C GLY A 78 13.17 10.10 19.05
N THR A 79 12.47 10.59 18.02
CA THR A 79 11.00 10.64 17.96
C THR A 79 10.48 9.87 16.75
N ASP A 80 10.93 10.26 15.55
CA ASP A 80 10.41 9.74 14.29
C ASP A 80 11.44 8.88 13.57
N THR A 81 10.95 7.96 12.74
CA THR A 81 11.80 7.15 11.88
C THR A 81 12.21 7.97 10.66
N ASN A 82 13.51 8.05 10.42
CA ASN A 82 14.08 8.73 9.26
C ASN A 82 14.17 7.75 8.09
N TRP A 83 13.64 8.16 6.94
CA TRP A 83 13.61 7.35 5.72
C TRP A 83 14.51 7.95 4.65
N ARG A 84 15.33 7.09 4.03
CA ARG A 84 15.99 7.40 2.75
C ARG A 84 15.27 6.67 1.65
N CYS A 85 14.80 7.38 0.64
CA CYS A 85 14.07 6.81 -0.49
C CYS A 85 14.87 6.91 -1.77
N ASP A 86 14.95 5.79 -2.50
CA ASP A 86 15.67 5.64 -3.75
C ASP A 86 14.75 5.05 -4.82
N ALA A 87 14.98 5.41 -6.08
CA ALA A 87 14.27 4.89 -7.23
C ALA A 87 15.16 4.95 -8.48
N GLU A 88 14.83 4.13 -9.48
CA GLU A 88 15.42 4.26 -10.81
C GLU A 88 14.80 5.45 -11.54
N LEU A 89 15.60 6.49 -11.71
CA LEU A 89 15.20 7.71 -12.41
C LEU A 89 16.08 7.92 -13.65
N PRO A 90 15.54 8.52 -14.73
CA PRO A 90 16.35 9.07 -15.80
C PRO A 90 17.44 10.00 -15.24
N LYS A 91 18.64 10.00 -15.83
CA LYS A 91 19.79 10.80 -15.35
C LYS A 91 19.53 12.30 -15.26
N SER A 92 18.54 12.80 -16.01
CA SER A 92 18.11 14.20 -16.00
C SER A 92 17.20 14.55 -14.82
N LEU A 93 16.70 13.56 -14.08
CA LEU A 93 15.71 13.73 -13.02
C LEU A 93 16.28 13.39 -11.65
N LYS A 94 15.72 14.05 -10.63
CA LYS A 94 15.94 13.76 -9.22
C LYS A 94 14.68 14.07 -8.45
N PHE A 95 14.55 13.52 -7.25
CA PHE A 95 13.50 13.95 -6.34
C PHE A 95 13.74 15.39 -5.87
N GLY A 96 12.64 16.15 -5.78
CA GLY A 96 12.60 17.44 -5.10
C GLY A 96 12.45 17.28 -3.59
N PRO A 97 12.48 18.40 -2.85
CA PRO A 97 12.13 18.44 -1.44
C PRO A 97 10.66 18.07 -1.19
#